data_AF-A0A822XW73-F1
#
_entry.id   AF-A0A822XW73-F1
#
_cell.length_a   1.000
_cell.length_b   1.000
_cell.length_c   1.000
_cell.angle_alpha   90.00
_cell.angle_beta   90.00
_cell.angle_gamma   90.00
#
_symmetry.space_group_name_H-M   'P 1'
#
loop_
_entity.id
_entity.type
_entity.pdbx_description
1 polymer ?
#
loop_
_entity_poly.entity_id
_entity_poly.type
_entity_poly.pdbx_seq_one_letter_code
_entity_poly.pdbx_strand_id
1 'polypeptide(L)' 'MDLIWLSSELFSPELWEAGPKENLLGLLSLASNCIMEALSVRPSMKHVAEKLKQLQTN' A
#
# COMPACT_ATOMS: atom_id res chain seq x y z
N MET A 1 19.26 2.41 -3.89
CA MET A 1 19.01 2.50 -2.43
C MET A 1 17.85 3.48 -2.15
N ASP A 2 16.96 3.72 -3.12
CA ASP A 2 16.24 5.00 -3.22
C ASP A 2 14.71 4.89 -3.16
N LEU A 3 14.15 3.67 -3.27
CA LEU A 3 12.69 3.45 -3.20
C LEU A 3 12.16 3.39 -1.77
N ILE A 4 12.98 2.91 -0.82
CA ILE A 4 12.60 2.79 0.59
C ILE A 4 12.52 4.18 1.24
N TRP A 5 13.40 5.11 0.86
CA TRP A 5 13.39 6.45 1.43
C TRP A 5 12.15 7.25 1.01
N LEU A 6 11.81 7.21 -0.29
CA LEU A 6 10.59 7.83 -0.82
C LEU A 6 9.34 7.27 -0.13
N SER A 7 9.34 5.98 0.22
CA SER A 7 8.19 5.37 0.88
C SER A 7 7.97 5.91 2.30
N SER A 8 9.03 6.24 3.04
CA SER A 8 8.89 6.84 4.37
C SER A 8 8.29 8.25 4.36
N GLU A 9 8.52 9.03 3.29
CA GLU A 9 7.96 10.38 3.14
C GLU A 9 6.45 10.37 2.86
N LEU A 10 5.91 9.24 2.40
CA LEU A 10 4.50 9.07 2.06
C LEU A 10 3.61 8.72 3.27
N PHE A 11 4.22 8.40 4.42
CA PHE A 11 3.52 8.09 5.66
C PHE A 11 3.73 9.21 6.68
N SER A 12 2.79 9.35 7.61
CA SER A 12 3.08 10.18 8.79
C SER A 12 4.24 9.54 9.58
N PRO A 13 5.13 10.33 10.17
CA PRO A 13 6.29 9.79 10.90
C PRO A 13 5.88 8.79 11.98
N GLU A 14 4.80 9.07 12.71
CA GLU A 14 4.31 8.22 13.79
C GLU A 14 3.84 6.85 13.27
N LEU A 15 3.13 6.85 12.13
CA LEU A 15 2.66 5.62 11.50
C LEU A 15 3.82 4.82 10.93
N TRP A 16 4.76 5.49 10.26
CA TRP A 16 5.94 4.83 9.72
C TRP A 16 6.73 4.18 10.86
N GLU A 17 7.15 4.93 11.88
CA GLU A 17 8.02 4.43 12.94
C GLU A 17 7.39 3.31 13.78
N ALA A 18 6.08 3.37 14.07
CA ALA A 18 5.41 2.36 14.90
C ALA A 18 4.85 1.16 14.10
N GLY A 19 4.60 1.34 12.80
CA GLY A 19 3.86 0.38 11.99
C GLY A 19 4.73 -0.72 11.36
N PRO A 20 4.14 -1.91 11.08
CA PRO A 20 4.81 -2.94 10.30
C PRO A 20 5.08 -2.45 8.87
N LYS A 21 6.35 -2.17 8.56
CA LYS A 21 6.77 -1.51 7.31
C LYS A 21 6.28 -2.24 6.06
N GLU A 22 6.35 -3.57 6.07
CA GLU A 22 5.91 -4.41 4.94
C GLU A 22 4.41 -4.25 4.64
N ASN A 23 3.58 -4.17 5.68
CA ASN A 23 2.14 -3.98 5.53
C ASN A 23 1.81 -2.55 5.07
N LEU A 24 2.54 -1.54 5.57
CA LEU A 24 2.43 -0.16 5.11
C LEU A 24 2.76 -0.04 3.61
N LEU A 25 3.90 -0.59 3.19
CA LEU A 25 4.31 -0.62 1.78
C LEU A 25 3.32 -1.39 0.91
N GLY A 26 2.80 -2.50 1.40
CA GLY A 26 1.75 -3.27 0.73
C GLY A 26 0.46 -2.48 0.55
N LEU A 27 0.06 -1.70 1.57
CA LEU A 27 -1.12 -0.83 1.50
C LEU A 27 -0.92 0.32 0.51
N LEU A 28 0.26 0.96 0.51
CA LEU A 28 0.61 2.02 -0.44
C LEU A 28 0.61 1.49 -1.88
N SER A 29 1.18 0.32 -2.11
CA SER A 29 1.14 -0.35 -3.41
C SER A 29 -0.31 -0.64 -3.86
N LEU A 30 -1.16 -1.13 -2.96
CA LEU A 30 -2.58 -1.34 -3.26
C LEU A 30 -3.29 -0.03 -3.60
N ALA A 31 -3.07 1.03 -2.82
CA ALA A 31 -3.64 2.36 -3.08
C ALA A 31 -3.21 2.92 -4.43
N SER A 32 -1.92 2.81 -4.77
CA SER A 32 -1.39 3.23 -6.07
C SER A 32 -2.07 2.51 -7.24
N ASN A 33 -2.35 1.21 -7.11
CA ASN A 33 -3.05 0.44 -8.13
C ASN A 33 -4.53 0.86 -8.28
N CYS A 34 -5.18 1.28 -7.19
CA CYS A 34 -6.55 1.78 -7.22
C CYS A 34 -6.72 3.13 -7.95
N ILE A 35 -5.64 3.92 -8.06
CA ILE A 35 -5.67 5.27 -8.65
C ILE A 35 -4.97 5.37 -10.01
N MET A 36 -4.54 4.25 -10.62
CA MET A 36 -3.92 4.26 -11.94
C MET A 36 -4.80 4.96 -12.99
N GLU A 37 -4.20 5.70 -13.92
CA GLU A 37 -4.94 6.48 -14.93
C GLU A 37 -5.91 5.62 -15.75
N ALA A 38 -5.44 4.46 -16.22
CA ALA A 38 -6.28 3.52 -16.95
C ALA A 38 -7.25 2.79 -16.00
N LEU A 39 -8.56 2.98 -16.20
CA LEU A 39 -9.60 2.34 -15.39
C LEU A 39 -9.58 0.81 -15.49
N SER A 40 -9.24 0.26 -16.67
CA SER A 40 -9.25 -1.18 -16.93
C SER A 40 -8.21 -1.97 -16.14
N VAL A 41 -7.14 -1.33 -15.67
CA VAL A 41 -6.08 -1.97 -14.87
C VAL A 41 -6.28 -1.80 -13.37
N ARG A 42 -7.24 -0.97 -12.94
CA ARG A 42 -7.57 -0.82 -11.52
C ARG A 42 -8.18 -2.13 -10.99
N PRO A 43 -7.83 -2.55 -9.77
CA PRO A 43 -8.44 -3.72 -9.17
C PRO A 43 -9.93 -3.50 -8.90
N SER A 44 -10.72 -4.57 -8.98
CA SER A 44 -12.08 -4.56 -8.47
C SER A 44 -12.06 -4.45 -6.94
N MET A 45 -13.14 -3.92 -6.35
CA MET A 45 -13.23 -3.84 -4.88
C MET A 45 -13.17 -5.21 -4.20
N LYS A 46 -13.54 -6.29 -4.90
CA LYS A 46 -13.35 -7.67 -4.42
C LYS A 46 -11.86 -7.99 -4.24
N HIS A 47 -11.05 -7.74 -5.27
CA HIS A 47 -9.61 -7.94 -5.20
C HIS A 47 -8.95 -7.03 -4.15
N VAL A 48 -9.42 -5.78 -4.01
CA VAL A 48 -8.96 -4.87 -2.94
C VAL A 48 -9.23 -5.47 -1.57
N ALA A 49 -10.46 -5.95 -1.30
CA ALA A 49 -10.82 -6.55 -0.03
C ALA A 49 -10.01 -7.83 0.27
N GLU A 50 -9.77 -8.67 -0.74
CA GLU A 50 -8.93 -9.87 -0.61
C GLU A 50 -7.49 -9.49 -0.25
N LYS A 51 -6.93 -8.46 -0.90
CA LYS A 51 -5.57 -8.00 -0.63
C LYS A 51 -5.43 -7.38 0.77
N LEU A 52 -6.42 -6.61 1.21
CA LEU A 52 -6.45 -6.05 2.57
C LEU A 52 -6.45 -7.15 3.64
N LYS A 53 -7.20 -8.24 3.43
CA LYS A 53 -7.19 -9.39 4.34
C LYS A 53 -5.81 -10.03 4.43
N GLN A 54 -5.13 -10.22 3.30
CA GLN A 54 -3.77 -10.78 3.26
C GLN A 54 -2.77 -9.92 4.06
N LEU A 55 -2.87 -8.59 3.95
CA LEU A 55 -2.01 -7.64 4.66
C LEU A 55 -2.27 -7.62 6.18
N GLN A 56 -3.45 -8.03 6.64
CA GLN A 56 -3.74 -8.15 8.07
C GLN A 56 -3.12 -9.41 8.70
N THR A 57 -2.94 -10.47 7.90
CA THR A 57 -2.48 -11.79 8.36
C THR A 57 -0.97 -12.02 8.20
N ASN A 58 -0.22 -11.03 7.73
CA ASN A 58 1.24 -11.04 7.68
C ASN A 58 1.84 -10.39 8.93
#